data_AF-A0A7V9K694-F1
#
_entry.id   AF-A0A7V9K694-F1
#
_cell.length_a   1.000
_cell.length_b   1.000
_cell.length_c   1.000
_cell.angle_alpha   90.00
_cell.angle_beta   90.00
_cell.angle_gamma   90.00
#
_symmetry.space_group_name_H-M   'P 1'
#
loop_
_entity.id
_entity.type
_entity.pdbx_description
1 polymer ?
#
loop_
_entity_poly.entity_id
_entity_poly.type
_entity_poly.pdbx_seq_one_letter_code
_entity_poly.pdbx_strand_id
1 'polypeptide(L)'
;MATNLRLDGEAAAALRTAARASGRSQQDLLREAVDRFLGLGSTTSRDRAVASGLVRAPSAFVDVEPSVQLSPGTSSLDLLERDDR
;
A
#
# COMPACT_ATOMS: atom_id res chain seq x y z
N MET A 1 24.26 -3.58 16.03
CA MET A 1 24.21 -4.86 16.77
C MET A 1 23.62 -5.93 15.86
N ALA A 2 24.07 -7.18 15.98
CA ALA A 2 23.49 -8.31 15.26
C ALA A 2 22.75 -9.21 16.27
N THR A 3 21.51 -9.56 15.95
CA THR A 3 20.67 -10.47 16.75
C THR A 3 20.42 -11.73 15.94
N ASN A 4 20.65 -12.90 16.54
CA ASN A 4 20.35 -14.17 15.89
C ASN A 4 18.92 -14.59 16.22
N LEU A 5 18.04 -14.56 15.22
CA LEU A 5 16.62 -14.89 15.37
C LEU A 5 16.35 -16.28 14.82
N ARG A 6 15.72 -17.14 15.63
CA ARG A 6 15.24 -18.45 15.20
C ARG A 6 13.75 -18.35 14.92
N LEU A 7 13.37 -18.56 13.66
CA LEU A 7 11.98 -18.65 13.22
C LEU A 7 11.61 -20.12 13.09
N ASP A 8 10.33 -20.44 13.34
CA ASP A 8 9.79 -21.72 12.91
C ASP A 8 9.76 -21.81 11.37
N GLY A 9 9.52 -23.02 10.85
CA GLY A 9 9.56 -23.29 9.42
C GLY A 9 8.51 -22.53 8.61
N GLU A 10 7.33 -22.33 9.19
CA GLU A 10 6.19 -21.64 8.55
C GLU A 10 6.47 -20.14 8.43
N ALA A 11 6.86 -19.49 9.53
CA ALA A 11 7.24 -18.09 9.57
C ALA A 11 8.41 -17.79 8.63
N ALA A 12 9.41 -18.68 8.57
CA ALA A 12 10.52 -18.53 7.63
C ALA A 12 10.07 -18.64 6.16
N ALA A 13 9.11 -19.52 5.85
CA ALA A 13 8.54 -19.63 4.51
C ALA A 13 7.72 -18.38 4.14
N ALA A 14 6.86 -17.91 5.05
CA ALA A 14 6.07 -16.70 4.87
C ALA A 14 6.95 -15.47 4.63
N LEU A 15 8.03 -15.30 5.41
CA LEU A 15 8.97 -14.19 5.25
C LEU A 15 9.67 -14.22 3.88
N ARG A 16 10.09 -15.40 3.41
CA ARG A 16 10.68 -15.56 2.07
C ARG A 16 9.68 -15.19 0.96
N THR A 17 8.43 -15.61 1.09
CA THR A 17 7.38 -15.28 0.13
C THR A 17 7.11 -13.77 0.10
N ALA A 18 6.99 -13.14 1.26
CA ALA A 18 6.79 -11.69 1.38
C ALA A 18 7.96 -10.89 0.79
N ALA A 19 9.20 -11.33 1.02
CA ALA A 19 10.40 -10.71 0.45
C ALA A 19 10.38 -10.76 -1.09
N ARG A 20 10.04 -11.91 -1.68
CA ARG A 20 9.92 -12.04 -3.14
C ARG A 20 8.79 -11.18 -3.71
N ALA A 21 7.63 -11.19 -3.08
CA ALA A 21 6.47 -10.43 -3.55
C ALA A 21 6.70 -8.91 -3.49
N SER A 22 7.41 -8.43 -2.47
CA SER A 22 7.71 -7.00 -2.28
C SER A 22 9.00 -6.53 -2.95
N GLY A 23 9.87 -7.44 -3.40
CA GLY A 23 11.21 -7.10 -3.90
C GLY A 23 12.18 -6.60 -2.81
N ARG A 24 11.81 -6.73 -1.53
CA ARG A 24 12.60 -6.23 -0.38
C ARG A 24 13.41 -7.34 0.27
N SER A 25 14.46 -6.96 0.99
CA SER A 25 15.24 -7.93 1.76
C SER A 25 14.45 -8.46 2.97
N GLN A 26 14.71 -9.71 3.36
CA GLN A 26 14.10 -10.30 4.57
C GLN A 26 14.46 -9.51 5.84
N GLN A 27 15.67 -8.95 5.90
CA GLN A 27 16.08 -8.12 7.03
C GLN A 27 15.29 -6.80 7.10
N ASP A 28 14.99 -6.17 5.97
CA ASP A 28 14.22 -4.92 5.96
C ASP A 28 12.78 -5.16 6.40
N LEU A 29 12.18 -6.29 5.99
CA LEU A 29 10.86 -6.70 6.47
C LEU A 29 10.85 -6.99 7.97
N LEU A 30 11.86 -7.70 8.47
CA LEU A 30 12.00 -7.96 9.91
C LEU A 30 12.21 -6.67 10.71
N ARG A 31 13.05 -5.76 10.22
CA ARG A 31 13.30 -4.46 10.87
C ARG A 31 12.01 -3.66 10.97
N GLU A 32 11.29 -3.52 9.86
CA GLU A 32 10.00 -2.82 9.85
C GLU A 32 8.97 -3.46 10.77
N ALA A 33 8.89 -4.80 10.79
CA ALA A 33 7.97 -5.51 11.67
C ALA A 33 8.29 -5.27 13.16
N VAL A 34 9.58 -5.29 13.53
CA VAL A 34 10.04 -4.99 14.89
C VAL A 34 9.78 -3.52 15.23
N ASP A 35 10.10 -2.59 14.35
CA ASP A 35 9.85 -1.17 14.56
C ASP A 35 8.36 -0.88 14.73
N ARG A 36 7.50 -1.52 13.94
CA ARG A 36 6.05 -1.44 14.08
C ARG A 36 5.56 -2.03 15.40
N PHE A 37 6.06 -3.21 15.78
CA PHE A 37 5.67 -3.88 17.01
C PHE A 37 6.08 -3.09 18.26
N LEU A 38 7.26 -2.46 18.23
CA LEU A 38 7.78 -1.64 19.32
C LEU A 38 7.31 -0.18 19.26
N GLY A 39 6.57 0.22 18.22
CA GLY A 39 6.14 1.61 18.03
C GLY A 39 7.28 2.60 17.73
N LEU A 40 8.40 2.11 17.22
CA LEU A 40 9.61 2.90 16.92
C LEU A 40 9.59 3.54 15.52
N GLY A 41 8.68 3.08 14.64
CA GLY A 41 8.50 3.66 13.31
C GLY A 41 7.55 4.86 13.33
N SER A 42 7.86 5.91 12.56
CA SER A 42 6.87 6.95 12.27
C SER A 42 5.77 6.32 11.41
N THR A 43 4.67 5.90 12.03
CA THR A 43 3.49 5.49 11.26
C THR A 43 3.01 6.73 10.53
N THR A 44 3.11 6.72 9.20
CA THR A 44 2.70 7.90 8.43
C THR A 44 1.21 8.15 8.68
N SER A 45 0.77 9.39 8.56
CA SER A 45 -0.67 9.69 8.68
C SER A 45 -1.51 8.86 7.69
N ARG A 46 -0.92 8.51 6.54
CA ARG A 46 -1.52 7.61 5.56
C ARG A 46 -1.69 6.19 6.10
N ASP A 47 -0.66 5.61 6.73
CA ASP A 47 -0.73 4.26 7.29
C ASP A 47 -1.81 4.15 8.38
N ARG A 48 -1.94 5.20 9.21
CA ARG A 48 -3.04 5.28 10.19
C ARG A 48 -4.40 5.33 9.54
N ALA A 49 -4.56 6.12 8.48
CA ALA A 49 -5.82 6.23 7.75
C ALA A 49 -6.19 4.92 7.02
N VAL A 50 -5.20 4.16 6.53
CA VAL A 50 -5.43 2.83 5.95
C VAL A 50 -5.85 1.84 7.04
N ALA A 51 -5.15 1.81 8.17
CA ALA A 51 -5.46 0.92 9.29
C ALA A 51 -6.85 1.20 9.91
N SER A 52 -7.29 2.46 9.94
CA SER A 52 -8.62 2.83 10.42
C SER A 52 -9.73 2.64 9.37
N GLY A 53 -9.40 2.16 8.16
CA GLY A 53 -10.36 2.02 7.06
C GLY A 53 -10.84 3.34 6.46
N LEU A 54 -10.22 4.47 6.81
CA LEU A 54 -10.59 5.79 6.29
C LEU A 54 -10.21 5.92 4.81
N VAL A 55 -9.11 5.28 4.40
CA VAL A 55 -8.68 5.21 3.00
C VAL A 55 -8.26 3.78 2.65
N ARG A 56 -8.32 3.43 1.36
CA ARG A 56 -7.78 2.14 0.89
C ARG A 56 -6.26 2.17 0.83
N ALA A 57 -5.65 1.00 1.02
CA ALA A 57 -4.23 0.81 0.80
C ALA A 57 -3.88 1.18 -0.66
N PRO A 58 -2.69 1.77 -0.90
CA PRO A 58 -2.25 2.06 -2.26
C PRO A 58 -2.14 0.77 -3.08
N SER A 59 -2.68 0.80 -4.31
CA SER A 59 -2.43 -0.21 -5.34
C SER A 59 -1.36 0.30 -6.31
N ALA A 60 -0.75 -0.61 -7.07
CA ALA A 60 0.10 -0.22 -8.19
C ALA A 60 -0.69 0.66 -9.17
N PHE A 61 -0.01 1.63 -9.77
CA PHE A 61 -0.60 2.42 -10.84
C PHE A 61 -0.90 1.50 -12.02
N VAL A 62 -2.11 1.64 -12.59
CA VAL A 62 -2.53 0.94 -13.79
C VAL A 62 -2.90 2.01 -14.79
N ASP A 63 -2.27 1.96 -15.96
CA ASP A 63 -2.68 2.79 -17.08
C ASP A 63 -3.98 2.21 -17.65
N VAL A 64 -5.05 2.99 -17.58
CA VAL A 64 -6.39 2.55 -18.01
C VAL A 64 -6.79 3.31 -19.25
N GLU A 65 -7.31 2.59 -20.25
CA GLU A 65 -7.92 3.25 -21.39
C GLU A 65 -9.18 3.99 -20.94
N PRO A 66 -9.34 5.28 -21.30
CA PRO A 66 -10.53 6.05 -20.95
C PRO A 66 -11.79 5.39 -21.53
N SER A 67 -12.74 5.05 -20.66
CA SER A 67 -14.01 4.44 -21.07
C SER A 67 -15.07 5.44 -21.54
N VAL A 68 -14.81 6.75 -21.34
CA VAL A 68 -15.72 7.83 -21.72
C VAL A 68 -14.98 8.79 -22.64
N GLN A 69 -15.53 8.98 -23.83
CA GLN A 69 -15.12 10.05 -24.74
C GLN A 69 -16.06 11.24 -24.57
N LEU A 70 -15.49 12.41 -24.26
CA LEU A 70 -16.25 13.65 -24.18
C LEU A 70 -16.63 14.10 -25.59
N SER A 71 -17.82 14.69 -25.73
CA SER A 71 -18.21 15.32 -26.97
C SER A 71 -17.29 16.51 -27.27
N PRO A 72 -17.02 16.84 -28.55
CA PRO A 72 -16.22 18.02 -28.89
C PRO A 72 -16.79 19.28 -28.23
N GLY A 73 -15.94 20.01 -27.51
CA GLY A 73 -16.35 21.23 -26.78
C GLY A 73 -16.91 20.99 -25.38
N THR A 74 -17.03 19.74 -24.91
CA THR A 74 -17.39 19.40 -23.53
C THR A 74 -16.13 19.16 -22.72
N SER A 75 -15.98 19.88 -21.61
CA SER A 75 -14.90 19.70 -20.65
C SER A 75 -15.30 18.72 -19.54
N SER A 76 -14.31 18.17 -18.83
CA SER A 76 -14.56 17.35 -17.64
C SER A 76 -15.21 18.14 -16.50
N LEU A 77 -15.05 19.47 -16.49
CA LEU A 77 -15.67 20.36 -15.52
C LEU A 77 -17.19 20.42 -15.71
N ASP A 78 -17.66 20.43 -16.97
CA ASP A 78 -19.10 20.43 -17.30
C ASP A 78 -19.83 19.17 -16.80
N LEU A 79 -19.10 18.08 -16.53
CA LEU A 79 -19.65 16.86 -15.94
C LEU A 79 -19.83 16.94 -14.42
N LEU A 80 -19.03 17.77 -13.74
CA LEU A 80 -19.08 17.93 -12.29
C LEU A 80 -20.23 18.85 -11.85
N GLU A 81 -20.72 19.70 -12.76
CA GLU A 81 -21.86 20.59 -12.55
C GLU A 81 -23.21 19.93 -12.86
N ARG A 82 -23.24 18.68 -13.35
CA ARG A 82 -24.48 17.93 -13.52
C ARG A 82 -25.00 17.44 -12.16
N ASP A 83 -25.91 18.24 -11.59
CA ASP A 83 -26.87 17.85 -10.55
C ASP A 83 -27.89 16.83 -11.10
N ASP A 84 -27.45 15.71 -11.68
CA ASP A 84 -28.37 14.64 -12.10
C ASP A 84 -28.98 14.00 -10.83
N ARG A 85 -30.16 14.51 -10.50
CA ARG A 85 -31.08 14.15 -9.42
C ARG A 85 -32.26 13.37 -9.98
#